data_AF-A0A3C1FIP5-F1
#
_entry.id   AF-A0A3C1FIP5-F1
#
_cell.length_a   1.000
_cell.length_b   1.000
_cell.length_c   1.000
_cell.angle_alpha   90.00
_cell.angle_beta   90.00
_cell.angle_gamma   90.00
#
_symmetry.space_group_name_H-M   'P 1'
#
loop_
_entity.id
_entity.type
_entity.pdbx_description
1 polymer ?
#
loop_
_entity_poly.entity_id
_entity_poly.type
_entity_poly.pdbx_seq_one_letter_code
_entity_poly.pdbx_strand_id
1 'polypeptide(L)' 'MRFGVFYELQLPKPWNEGDEHRLFHEALDQVVLADKLGFDYAWEVEHHFLDEYSHASAPEVFLACAAGQTKNIRLG' A
#
# COMPACT_ATOMS: atom_id res chain seq x y z
N MET A 1 19.77 11.66 4.82
CA MET A 1 19.33 10.68 3.79
C MET A 1 17.90 10.28 4.13
N ARG A 2 17.01 10.17 3.15
CA ARG A 2 15.60 9.81 3.37
C ARG A 2 15.29 8.48 2.68
N PHE A 3 14.44 7.66 3.31
CA PHE A 3 14.06 6.35 2.79
C PHE A 3 12.54 6.23 2.75
N GLY A 4 12.04 5.53 1.73
CA GLY A 4 10.61 5.29 1.55
C GLY A 4 10.33 3.86 1.15
N VAL A 5 9.07 3.48 1.34
CA VAL A 5 8.48 2.23 0.85
C VAL A 5 7.59 2.54 -0.34
N PHE A 6 7.52 1.60 -1.29
CA PHE A 6 6.80 1.74 -2.54
C PHE A 6 5.91 0.52 -2.71
N TYR A 7 4.63 0.77 -2.92
CA TYR A 7 3.60 -0.25 -2.98
C TYR A 7 3.08 -0.38 -4.38
N GLU A 8 3.05 -1.65 -4.77
CA GLU A 8 2.70 -2.11 -6.08
C GLU A 8 1.49 -3.05 -6.03
N LEU A 9 1.06 -3.46 -4.83
CA LEU A 9 -0.04 -4.41 -4.60
C LEU A 9 -0.02 -5.57 -5.61
N GLN A 10 1.08 -6.33 -5.61
CA GLN A 10 1.28 -7.48 -6.48
C GLN A 10 0.50 -8.69 -5.97
N LEU A 11 -0.28 -9.33 -6.86
CA LEU A 11 -1.06 -10.51 -6.56
C LEU A 11 -1.03 -11.53 -7.71
N PRO A 12 0.02 -12.36 -7.80
CA PRO A 12 0.11 -13.37 -8.84
C PRO A 12 -0.99 -14.43 -8.71
N LYS A 13 -1.40 -15.02 -9.85
CA LYS A 13 -2.39 -16.10 -9.92
C LYS A 13 -1.82 -17.42 -9.36
N PRO A 14 -2.67 -18.35 -8.87
CA PRO A 14 -4.14 -18.27 -8.83
C PRO A 14 -4.67 -17.46 -7.63
N TRP A 15 -5.81 -16.79 -7.83
CA TRP A 15 -6.48 -16.06 -6.76
C TRP A 15 -7.53 -16.91 -6.07
N ASN A 16 -7.61 -16.73 -4.76
CA ASN A 16 -8.68 -17.26 -3.92
C ASN A 16 -9.54 -16.11 -3.40
N GLU A 17 -10.73 -16.45 -2.92
CA GLU A 17 -11.60 -15.48 -2.25
C GLU A 17 -10.86 -14.84 -1.06
N GLY A 18 -10.83 -13.51 -1.03
CA GLY A 18 -10.21 -12.73 0.04
C GLY A 18 -8.71 -12.41 -0.15
N ASP A 19 -8.04 -12.90 -1.20
CA ASP A 19 -6.63 -12.62 -1.42
C ASP A 19 -6.34 -11.12 -1.63
N GLU A 20 -7.16 -10.42 -2.43
CA GLU A 20 -7.05 -8.95 -2.60
C GLU A 20 -7.29 -8.21 -1.29
N HIS A 21 -8.32 -8.60 -0.54
CA HIS A 21 -8.61 -8.00 0.76
C HIS A 21 -7.41 -8.15 1.71
N ARG A 22 -6.85 -9.35 1.81
CA ARG A 22 -5.67 -9.62 2.63
C ARG A 22 -4.47 -8.79 2.19
N LEU A 23 -4.21 -8.69 0.89
CA LEU A 23 -3.13 -7.87 0.34
C LEU A 23 -3.22 -6.40 0.79
N PHE A 24 -4.39 -5.79 0.69
CA PHE A 24 -4.59 -4.39 1.13
C PHE A 24 -4.35 -4.21 2.63
N HIS A 25 -4.84 -5.13 3.48
CA HIS A 25 -4.61 -5.04 4.92
C HIS A 25 -3.15 -5.27 5.30
N GLU A 26 -2.48 -6.24 4.68
CA GLU A 26 -1.05 -6.47 4.88
C GLU A 26 -0.23 -5.25 4.42
N ALA A 27 -0.59 -4.61 3.32
CA ALA A 27 0.05 -3.37 2.87
C ALA A 27 -0.17 -2.21 3.85
N LEU A 28 -1.38 -2.03 4.40
CA LEU A 28 -1.64 -1.04 5.45
C LEU A 28 -0.80 -1.29 6.71
N ASP A 29 -0.73 -2.55 7.17
CA ASP A 29 0.09 -2.93 8.32
C ASP A 29 1.58 -2.61 8.09
N GLN A 30 2.08 -2.80 6.86
CA GLN A 30 3.43 -2.42 6.48
C GLN A 30 3.63 -0.90 6.50
N VAL A 31 2.66 -0.10 6.04
CA VAL A 31 2.74 1.37 6.10
C VAL A 31 2.79 1.85 7.55
N VAL A 32 1.95 1.27 8.43
CA VAL A 32 1.94 1.57 9.86
C VAL A 32 3.26 1.16 10.52
N LEU A 33 3.84 0.03 10.11
CA LEU A 33 5.16 -0.38 10.59
C LEU A 33 6.27 0.56 10.10
N ALA A 34 6.23 0.96 8.83
CA ALA A 34 7.20 1.89 8.25
C ALA A 34 7.19 3.25 8.98
N ASP A 35 6.00 3.77 9.32
CA ASP A 35 5.84 4.97 10.15
C ASP A 35 6.52 4.82 11.52
N LYS A 36 6.31 3.69 12.20
CA LYS A 36 6.92 3.39 13.51
C LYS A 36 8.44 3.23 13.43
N LEU A 37 8.95 2.72 12.32
CA LEU A 37 10.38 2.53 12.08
C LEU A 37 11.08 3.81 11.61
N GLY A 38 10.34 4.88 11.35
CA GLY A 38 10.89 6.17 10.96
C GLY A 38 11.22 6.31 9.48
N PHE A 39 10.52 5.57 8.61
CA PHE A 39 10.57 5.82 7.17
C PHE A 39 9.92 7.17 6.84
N ASP A 40 10.45 7.85 5.81
CA ASP A 40 10.03 9.19 5.47
C ASP A 40 8.79 9.23 4.56
N TYR A 41 8.61 8.20 3.72
CA TYR A 41 7.57 8.15 2.68
C TYR A 41 6.97 6.75 2.51
N ALA A 42 5.66 6.71 2.24
CA ALA A 42 4.98 5.57 1.63
C ALA A 42 4.32 6.04 0.33
N TRP A 43 4.65 5.37 -0.77
CA TRP A 43 4.14 5.68 -2.11
C TRP A 43 3.25 4.56 -2.60
N GLU A 44 2.05 4.90 -3.06
CA GLU A 44 1.14 3.97 -3.75
C GLU A 44 1.05 4.35 -5.23
N VAL A 45 1.15 3.36 -6.11
CA VAL A 45 1.02 3.59 -7.55
C VAL A 45 -0.43 3.66 -7.99
N GLU A 46 -0.68 4.28 -9.14
CA GLU A 46 -1.97 4.18 -9.82
C GLU A 46 -1.79 3.38 -11.12
N HIS A 47 -2.48 2.25 -11.23
CA HIS A 47 -2.59 1.52 -12.48
C HIS A 47 -4.02 1.03 -12.71
N HIS A 48 -4.31 0.81 -13.99
CA HIS A 48 -5.60 0.36 -14.47
C HIS A 48 -5.39 -0.79 -15.46
N PHE A 49 -6.30 -1.77 -15.46
CA PHE A 49 -6.33 -2.89 -16.43
C PHE A 49 -5.15 -3.87 -16.36
N LEU A 50 -4.54 -4.03 -15.18
CA LEU A 50 -3.53 -5.06 -14.90
C LEU A 50 -4.15 -6.16 -14.03
N ASP A 51 -3.76 -7.42 -14.28
CA ASP A 51 -4.36 -8.57 -13.61
C ASP A 51 -3.59 -9.00 -12.36
N GLU A 52 -2.27 -9.25 -12.44
CA GLU A 52 -1.48 -9.87 -11.36
C GLU A 52 -0.62 -8.87 -10.56
N TYR A 53 -0.78 -7.59 -10.87
CA TYR A 53 0.04 -6.51 -10.34
C TYR A 53 -0.77 -5.21 -10.35
N SER A 54 -0.61 -4.42 -9.28
CA SER A 54 -1.16 -3.09 -9.15
C SER A 54 -2.68 -3.05 -9.15
N HIS A 55 -3.22 -3.75 -8.16
CA HIS A 55 -4.62 -3.69 -7.75
C HIS A 55 -4.90 -2.36 -7.04
N ALA A 56 -4.49 -1.24 -7.63
CA ALA A 56 -4.43 0.10 -7.02
C ALA A 56 -5.04 1.16 -7.96
N SER A 57 -6.28 0.95 -8.41
CA SER A 57 -6.96 1.89 -9.33
C SER A 57 -7.43 3.18 -8.67
N ALA A 58 -7.36 3.26 -7.34
CA ALA A 58 -7.78 4.40 -6.53
C ALA A 58 -6.84 4.53 -5.31
N PRO A 59 -5.56 4.87 -5.53
CA PRO A 59 -4.55 4.93 -4.47
C PRO A 59 -4.94 5.90 -3.35
N GLU A 60 -5.66 6.97 -3.66
CA GLU A 60 -6.13 7.95 -2.68
C GLU A 60 -7.03 7.35 -1.59
N VAL A 61 -7.78 6.28 -1.90
CA VAL A 61 -8.62 5.59 -0.92
C VAL A 61 -7.77 4.78 0.06
N PHE A 62 -6.76 4.08 -0.45
CA PHE A 62 -5.78 3.36 0.37
C PHE A 62 -4.99 4.33 1.25
N LEU A 63 -4.45 5.40 0.65
CA LEU A 63 -3.69 6.41 1.37
C LEU A 63 -4.54 7.17 2.40
N ALA A 64 -5.83 7.41 2.14
CA ALA A 64 -6.74 7.97 3.14
C ALA A 64 -6.92 7.05 4.35
N CYS A 65 -6.98 5.73 4.14
CA CYS A 65 -7.00 4.76 5.23
C CYS A 65 -5.67 4.76 6.01
N ALA A 66 -4.54 4.77 5.31
CA ALA A 66 -3.21 4.87 5.92
C ALA A 66 -3.06 6.14 6.76
N ALA A 67 -3.55 7.29 6.27
CA ALA A 67 -3.51 8.57 6.97
C ALA A 67 -4.23 8.54 8.34
N GLY A 68 -5.28 7.73 8.47
CA GLY A 68 -5.97 7.51 9.74
C GLY A 68 -5.15 6.72 10.77
N GLN A 69 -4.13 5.99 10.33
CA GLN A 69 -3.38 5.03 11.14
C GLN A 69 -1.92 5.41 11.40
N THR A 70 -1.37 6.38 10.65
CA THR A 70 0.01 6.85 10.78
C THR A 70 0.11 8.24 11.39
N LYS A 71 1.32 8.65 11.79
CA LYS A 71 1.59 9.96 12.42
C LYS A 71 2.67 10.80 11.72
N ASN A 72 3.74 10.19 11.21
CA ASN A 72 4.93 10.92 10.77
C ASN A 72 5.27 10.70 9.28
N ILE A 73 5.03 9.49 8.76
CA ILE A 73 5.31 9.11 7.38
C ILE A 73 4.48 9.98 6.41
N ARG A 74 5.11 10.41 5.32
CA ARG A 74 4.42 11.14 4.25
C ARG A 74 3.80 10.16 3.27
N LEU A 75 2.53 10.37 2.96
CA LEU A 75 1.74 9.53 2.06
C LEU A 75 1.71 10.20 0.69
N GLY A 76 2.08 9.46 -0.36
CA GLY A 76 2.23 9.96 -1.73
C GLY A 76 1.74 8.98 -2.77
#